data_AF-A0AAD9JW94-F1
#
_entry.id   AF-A0AAD9JW94-F1
#
_cell.length_a   1.000
_cell.length_b   1.000
_cell.length_c   1.000
_cell.angle_alpha   90.00
_cell.angle_beta   90.00
_cell.angle_gamma   90.00
#
_symmetry.space_group_name_H-M   'P 1'
#
loop_
_entity.id
_entity.type
_entity.pdbx_description
1 polymer ?
#
loop_
_entity_poly.entity_id
_entity_poly.type
_entity_poly.pdbx_seq_one_letter_code
_entity_poly.pdbx_strand_id
1 'polypeptide(L)'
;MPVITKTTCRVNIADYPFDVQRCPLRFGSWSYKGYDLNLTKYADTAILINYEGNGEWHLVDVPCERHEVVYECCTDSFPEVTFTVIMKRRPMFYLFHLLFPCVLLTAIGLMTFCLPPESGEKVSLAVTVLLAMTVFMMVIMDNIPPTSEVVPLLGKSPRHLGSLLIHVSGV
;
A
#
# COMPACT_ATOMS: atom_id res chain seq x y z
N MET A 1 4.24 -29.85 8.30
CA MET A 1 5.49 -29.06 8.34
C MET A 1 5.15 -27.63 7.95
N PRO A 2 5.54 -26.61 8.72
CA PRO A 2 5.26 -25.21 8.37
C PRO A 2 6.08 -24.77 7.15
N VAL A 3 5.50 -23.93 6.29
CA VAL A 3 6.14 -23.41 5.07
C VAL A 3 6.01 -21.89 5.06
N ILE A 4 7.12 -21.19 4.82
CA ILE A 4 7.13 -19.74 4.58
C ILE A 4 7.00 -19.54 3.07
N THR A 5 5.94 -18.87 2.63
CA THR A 5 5.71 -18.56 1.22
C THR A 5 5.98 -17.08 0.97
N LYS A 6 6.66 -16.77 -0.14
CA LYS A 6 6.83 -15.41 -0.65
C LYS A 6 6.06 -15.31 -1.95
N THR A 7 5.19 -14.33 -2.05
CA THR A 7 4.33 -14.14 -3.23
C THR A 7 4.43 -12.70 -3.73
N THR A 8 4.24 -12.54 -5.04
CA THR A 8 4.19 -11.24 -5.67
C THR A 8 2.73 -10.82 -5.80
N CYS A 9 2.42 -9.62 -5.33
CA CYS A 9 1.08 -9.04 -5.38
C CYS A 9 1.17 -7.61 -5.95
N ARG A 10 0.20 -7.23 -6.77
CA ARG A 10 0.10 -5.86 -7.29
C ARG A 10 -0.52 -4.96 -6.21
N VAL A 11 0.22 -3.94 -5.82
CA VAL A 11 -0.20 -2.99 -4.78
C VAL A 11 -0.85 -1.78 -5.44
N ASN A 12 -2.01 -1.35 -4.93
CA ASN A 12 -2.68 -0.13 -5.38
C ASN A 12 -2.47 0.99 -4.35
N ILE A 13 -1.75 2.05 -4.73
CA ILE A 13 -1.39 3.17 -3.85
C ILE A 13 -2.27 4.41 -4.04
N ALA A 14 -3.40 4.30 -4.75
CA ALA A 14 -4.29 5.44 -5.00
C ALA A 14 -4.66 6.19 -3.71
N ASP A 15 -5.14 5.46 -2.70
CA ASP A 15 -5.63 6.03 -1.43
C ASP A 15 -4.60 5.98 -0.29
N TYR A 16 -3.31 5.91 -0.62
CA TYR A 16 -2.25 5.87 0.38
C TYR A 16 -2.32 7.10 1.34
N PRO A 17 -2.17 6.93 2.68
CA PRO A 17 -1.88 5.70 3.44
C PRO A 17 -3.14 4.98 3.99
N PHE A 18 -4.33 5.31 3.50
CA PHE A 18 -5.62 4.70 3.88
C PHE A 18 -6.01 3.55 2.96
N ASP A 19 -5.01 2.93 2.32
CA ASP A 19 -5.17 1.93 1.29
C ASP A 19 -5.62 0.56 1.82
N VAL A 20 -6.39 -0.15 1.00
CA VAL A 20 -6.77 -1.55 1.20
C VAL A 20 -6.17 -2.38 0.07
N GLN A 21 -5.35 -3.35 0.44
CA GLN A 21 -4.67 -4.24 -0.49
C GLN A 21 -5.38 -5.59 -0.57
N ARG A 22 -5.42 -6.14 -1.80
CA ARG A 22 -5.97 -7.46 -2.09
C ARG A 22 -4.92 -8.29 -2.80
N CYS A 23 -4.43 -9.33 -2.13
CA CYS A 23 -3.34 -10.15 -2.63
C CYS A 23 -3.79 -11.60 -2.82
N PRO A 24 -4.10 -12.02 -4.07
CA PRO A 24 -4.49 -13.39 -4.36
C PRO A 24 -3.27 -14.33 -4.28
N LEU A 25 -3.37 -15.37 -3.46
CA LEU A 25 -2.42 -16.46 -3.34
C LEU A 25 -3.02 -17.69 -4.03
N ARG A 26 -2.41 -18.11 -5.13
CA ARG A 26 -2.89 -19.20 -5.98
C ARG A 26 -2.18 -20.50 -5.65
N PHE A 27 -2.93 -21.52 -5.27
CA PHE A 27 -2.41 -22.86 -5.00
C PHE A 27 -3.04 -23.86 -5.96
N GLY A 28 -2.21 -24.58 -6.71
CA GLY A 28 -2.64 -25.56 -7.70
C GLY A 28 -1.57 -26.62 -7.90
N SER A 29 -1.94 -27.73 -8.52
CA SER A 29 -0.96 -28.71 -9.02
C SER A 29 -0.23 -28.17 -10.25
N TRP A 30 1.07 -28.40 -10.31
CA TRP A 30 1.87 -28.05 -11.48
C TRP A 30 1.66 -29.03 -12.65
N SER A 31 1.66 -30.34 -12.36
CA SER A 31 1.65 -31.38 -13.40
C SER A 31 0.33 -32.11 -13.55
N TYR A 32 -0.47 -32.18 -12.47
CA TYR A 32 -1.71 -32.96 -12.44
C TYR A 32 -2.91 -32.11 -12.86
N LYS A 33 -3.78 -32.70 -13.68
CA LYS A 33 -5.01 -32.08 -14.17
C LYS A 33 -6.19 -32.44 -13.28
N GLY A 34 -7.34 -31.83 -13.52
CA GLY A 34 -8.54 -32.02 -12.67
C GLY A 34 -9.05 -33.46 -12.58
N TYR A 35 -8.76 -34.30 -13.59
CA TYR A 35 -9.13 -35.72 -13.56
C TYR A 35 -8.16 -36.58 -12.74
N ASP A 36 -6.89 -36.19 -12.64
CA ASP A 36 -5.88 -36.90 -11.86
C ASP A 36 -5.90 -36.47 -10.38
N LEU A 37 -6.13 -35.19 -10.15
CA LEU A 37 -6.13 -34.58 -8.82
C LEU A 37 -7.22 -33.52 -8.75
N ASN A 38 -8.18 -33.71 -7.85
CA ASN A 38 -9.23 -32.72 -7.59
C ASN A 38 -8.94 -31.94 -6.30
N LEU A 39 -8.37 -30.75 -6.44
CA LEU A 39 -8.18 -29.80 -5.34
C LEU A 39 -9.52 -29.16 -4.97
N THR A 40 -9.84 -29.20 -3.67
CA THR A 40 -11.06 -28.60 -3.11
C THR A 40 -10.74 -27.78 -1.88
N LYS A 41 -11.60 -26.82 -1.55
CA LYS A 41 -11.49 -26.01 -0.34
C LYS A 41 -12.27 -26.67 0.80
N TYR A 42 -11.70 -26.64 1.99
CA TYR A 42 -12.37 -27.12 3.21
C TYR A 42 -13.42 -26.12 3.72
N ALA A 43 -13.11 -24.82 3.62
CA ALA A 43 -13.97 -23.71 4.06
C ALA A 43 -13.87 -22.53 3.08
N ASP A 44 -14.83 -21.63 3.16
CA ASP A 44 -14.89 -20.42 2.32
C ASP A 44 -13.90 -19.33 2.75
N THR A 45 -13.33 -19.43 3.95
CA THR A 45 -12.33 -18.50 4.50
C THR A 45 -11.19 -19.26 5.16
N ALA A 46 -10.03 -18.61 5.29
CA ALA A 46 -8.88 -19.20 5.99
C ALA A 46 -9.13 -19.32 7.50
N ILE A 47 -8.59 -20.38 8.10
CA ILE A 47 -8.67 -20.60 9.55
C ILE A 47 -7.59 -19.76 10.25
N LEU A 48 -8.00 -18.81 11.08
CA LEU A 48 -7.13 -17.80 11.71
C LEU A 48 -6.87 -18.03 13.22
N ILE A 49 -7.07 -19.25 13.73
CA ILE A 49 -6.99 -19.56 15.18
C ILE A 49 -5.64 -19.17 15.81
N ASN A 50 -4.55 -19.34 15.06
CA ASN A 50 -3.19 -19.01 15.50
C ASN A 50 -2.64 -17.78 14.75
N TYR A 51 -3.50 -16.86 14.33
CA TYR A 51 -3.06 -15.63 13.67
C TYR A 51 -2.50 -14.65 14.70
N GLU A 52 -1.27 -14.19 14.46
CA GLU A 52 -0.66 -13.09 15.21
C GLU A 52 -0.84 -11.78 14.44
N GLY A 53 -1.39 -10.78 15.12
CA GLY A 53 -1.66 -9.47 14.53
C GLY A 53 -0.38 -8.74 14.10
N ASN A 54 -0.48 -7.97 13.02
CA ASN A 54 0.61 -7.12 12.53
C ASN A 54 0.42 -5.65 13.00
N GLY A 55 1.53 -4.99 13.35
CA GLY A 55 1.53 -3.60 13.83
C GLY A 55 1.32 -2.54 12.75
N GLU A 56 1.58 -2.87 11.48
CA GLU A 56 1.42 -2.00 10.31
C GLU A 56 0.12 -2.32 9.55
N TRP A 57 -0.26 -3.60 9.49
CA TRP A 57 -1.38 -4.09 8.69
C TRP A 57 -2.48 -4.71 9.56
N HIS A 58 -3.71 -4.33 9.28
CA HIS A 58 -4.90 -4.99 9.81
C HIS A 58 -5.41 -6.01 8.80
N LEU A 59 -5.38 -7.30 9.15
CA LEU A 59 -6.00 -8.35 8.34
C LEU A 59 -7.53 -8.19 8.39
N VAL A 60 -8.15 -7.94 7.23
CA VAL A 60 -9.60 -7.74 7.12
C VAL A 60 -10.29 -9.08 6.95
N ASP A 61 -9.87 -9.84 5.94
CA ASP A 61 -10.43 -11.16 5.63
C ASP A 61 -9.49 -11.94 4.69
N VAL A 62 -9.69 -13.26 4.61
CA VAL A 62 -9.00 -14.15 3.68
C VAL A 62 -10.01 -15.12 3.04
N PRO A 63 -10.83 -14.66 2.08
CA PRO A 63 -11.72 -15.53 1.32
C PRO A 63 -10.95 -16.54 0.46
N CYS A 64 -11.55 -17.70 0.29
CA CYS A 64 -11.04 -18.86 -0.42
C CYS A 64 -11.99 -19.25 -1.55
N GLU A 65 -11.50 -19.20 -2.78
CA GLU A 65 -12.27 -19.51 -3.99
C GLU A 65 -11.58 -20.64 -4.78
N ARG A 66 -12.40 -21.57 -5.29
CA ARG A 66 -11.92 -22.63 -6.18
C ARG A 66 -12.18 -22.20 -7.63
N HIS A 67 -11.16 -22.31 -8.46
CA HIS A 67 -11.24 -22.04 -9.88
C HIS A 67 -10.78 -23.26 -10.68
N GLU A 68 -11.34 -23.44 -11.87
CA GLU A 68 -10.79 -24.33 -12.88
C GLU A 68 -10.23 -23.47 -13.99
N VAL A 69 -8.92 -23.48 -14.14
CA VAL A 69 -8.19 -22.59 -15.06
C VAL A 69 -7.65 -23.42 -16.21
N VAL A 70 -7.94 -23.01 -17.44
CA VAL A 70 -7.31 -23.55 -18.65
C VAL A 70 -6.18 -22.60 -19.02
N TYR A 71 -4.95 -23.10 -19.03
CA TYR A 71 -3.76 -22.32 -19.35
C TYR A 71 -3.47 -22.38 -20.85
N GLU A 72 -2.85 -21.33 -21.42
CA GLU A 72 -2.56 -21.28 -22.87
C GLU A 72 -1.70 -22.44 -23.39
N CYS A 73 -0.90 -23.04 -22.52
CA CYS A 73 -0.04 -24.16 -22.88
C CYS A 73 -0.78 -25.50 -23.07
N CYS A 74 -2.02 -25.63 -22.58
CA CYS A 74 -2.73 -26.92 -22.48
C CYS A 74 -4.24 -26.75 -22.70
N THR A 75 -4.89 -27.75 -23.32
CA THR A 75 -6.35 -27.73 -23.53
C THR A 75 -7.17 -28.13 -22.30
N ASP A 76 -6.52 -28.72 -21.30
CA ASP A 76 -7.18 -29.28 -20.12
C ASP A 76 -7.27 -28.27 -18.97
N SER A 77 -8.31 -28.40 -18.14
CA SER A 77 -8.52 -27.57 -16.96
C SER A 77 -7.72 -28.05 -15.75
N PHE A 78 -7.05 -27.11 -15.09
CA PHE A 78 -6.31 -27.33 -13.85
C PHE A 78 -7.10 -26.75 -12.67
N PRO A 79 -7.37 -27.54 -11.63
CA PRO A 79 -8.03 -27.03 -10.43
C PRO A 79 -7.05 -26.22 -9.59
N GLU A 80 -7.48 -25.02 -9.21
CA GLU A 80 -6.72 -24.07 -8.42
C GLU A 80 -7.59 -23.55 -7.27
N VAL A 81 -6.98 -23.32 -6.12
CA VAL A 81 -7.60 -22.68 -4.97
C VAL A 81 -6.88 -21.35 -4.71
N THR A 82 -7.62 -20.25 -4.79
CA THR A 82 -7.11 -18.90 -4.55
C THR A 82 -7.53 -18.41 -3.17
N PHE A 83 -6.56 -18.06 -2.34
CA PHE A 83 -6.76 -17.35 -1.09
C PHE A 83 -6.47 -15.87 -1.28
N THR A 84 -7.47 -15.01 -1.23
CA THR A 84 -7.26 -13.57 -1.37
C THR A 84 -7.04 -12.95 -0.01
N VAL A 85 -5.80 -12.57 0.31
CA VAL A 85 -5.48 -11.88 1.56
C VAL A 85 -5.87 -10.41 1.43
N ILE A 86 -6.85 -9.97 2.22
CA ILE A 86 -7.33 -8.59 2.24
C ILE A 86 -6.78 -7.89 3.49
N MET A 87 -5.94 -6.86 3.29
CA MET A 87 -5.27 -6.15 4.37
C MET A 87 -5.48 -4.65 4.26
N LYS A 88 -5.70 -3.99 5.39
CA LYS A 88 -5.82 -2.52 5.49
C LYS A 88 -4.62 -1.95 6.23
N ARG A 89 -3.99 -0.91 5.69
CA ARG A 89 -2.86 -0.25 6.34
C ARG A 89 -3.32 0.56 7.56
N ARG A 90 -2.51 0.59 8.62
CA ARG A 90 -2.69 1.49 9.78
C ARG A 90 -2.00 2.84 9.49
N PRO A 91 -2.76 3.94 9.25
CA PRO A 91 -2.20 5.16 8.69
C PRO A 91 -1.48 6.05 9.72
N MET A 92 -1.71 5.85 11.03
CA MET A 92 -1.27 6.78 12.07
C MET A 92 0.24 7.05 12.05
N PHE A 93 1.05 6.00 11.94
CA PHE A 93 2.51 6.13 11.89
C PHE A 93 2.96 6.99 10.70
N TYR A 94 2.39 6.72 9.52
CA TYR A 94 2.70 7.46 8.30
C TYR A 94 2.20 8.90 8.36
N LEU A 95 1.00 9.14 8.91
CA LEU A 95 0.47 10.48 9.04
C LEU A 95 1.37 11.37 9.89
N PHE A 96 1.79 10.90 11.08
CA PHE A 96 2.65 11.71 11.95
C PHE A 96 4.04 11.93 11.35
N HIS A 97 4.70 10.88 10.85
CA HIS A 97 6.08 11.00 10.37
C HIS A 97 6.20 11.61 8.97
N LEU A 98 5.13 11.60 8.17
CA LEU A 98 5.11 12.19 6.82
C LEU A 98 4.55 13.62 6.83
N LEU A 99 3.46 13.87 7.56
CA LEU A 99 2.80 15.19 7.56
C LEU A 99 3.59 16.22 8.38
N PHE A 100 4.14 15.82 9.53
CA PHE A 100 4.89 16.72 10.40
C PHE A 100 6.08 17.40 9.70
N PRO A 101 7.02 16.66 9.05
CA PRO A 101 8.12 17.30 8.32
C PRO A 101 7.65 18.12 7.12
N CYS A 102 6.60 17.70 6.41
CA CYS A 102 6.01 18.52 5.34
C CYS A 102 5.55 19.89 5.84
N VAL A 103 4.74 19.91 6.91
CA VAL A 103 4.21 21.14 7.50
C VAL A 103 5.36 22.02 8.02
N LEU A 104 6.34 21.43 8.69
CA LEU A 104 7.51 22.16 9.19
C LEU A 104 8.32 22.80 8.04
N LEU A 105 8.60 22.06 6.97
CA LEU A 105 9.34 22.58 5.81
C LEU A 105 8.57 23.70 5.11
N THR A 106 7.25 23.56 4.95
CA THR A 106 6.42 24.64 4.36
C THR A 106 6.38 25.89 5.24
N ALA A 107 6.32 25.73 6.57
CA ALA A 107 6.35 26.84 7.51
C ALA A 107 7.69 27.59 7.48
N ILE A 108 8.82 26.86 7.47
CA ILE A 108 10.16 27.45 7.33
C ILE A 108 10.29 28.14 5.97
N GLY A 109 9.75 27.53 4.90
CA GLY A 109 9.67 28.14 3.57
C GLY A 109 8.94 29.48 3.59
N LEU A 110 7.78 29.57 4.23
CA LEU A 110 7.05 30.84 4.39
C LEU A 110 7.84 31.86 5.22
N MET A 111 8.52 31.41 6.29
CA MET A 111 9.34 32.25 7.15
C MET A 111 10.50 32.91 6.39
N THR A 112 11.05 32.27 5.35
CA THR A 112 12.10 32.87 4.49
C THR A 112 11.65 34.16 3.79
N PHE A 113 10.35 34.32 3.52
CA PHE A 113 9.80 35.54 2.94
C PHE A 113 9.66 36.68 3.95
N CYS A 114 9.44 36.35 5.23
CA CYS A 114 9.36 37.31 6.33
C CYS A 114 10.74 37.82 6.79
N LEU A 115 11.83 37.12 6.45
CA LEU A 115 13.17 37.52 6.84
C LEU A 115 13.67 38.70 5.99
N PRO A 116 14.12 39.81 6.62
CA PRO A 116 14.63 40.97 5.89
C PRO A 116 15.91 40.59 5.10
N PRO A 117 16.05 41.10 3.85
CA PRO A 117 17.16 40.74 2.96
C PRO A 117 18.53 41.23 3.45
N GLU A 118 18.57 42.16 4.40
CA GLU A 118 19.81 42.72 4.96
C GLU A 118 20.59 41.71 5.83
N SER A 119 19.97 40.60 6.23
CA SER A 119 20.61 39.60 7.08
C SER A 119 21.62 38.70 6.35
N GLY A 120 21.66 38.69 5.02
CA GLY A 120 22.54 37.80 4.22
C GLY A 120 22.18 36.30 4.26
N GLU A 121 21.52 35.83 5.32
CA GLU A 121 21.18 34.42 5.57
C GLU A 121 19.99 33.90 4.77
N LYS A 122 19.22 34.79 4.13
CA LYS A 122 18.00 34.42 3.38
C LYS A 122 18.27 33.39 2.27
N VAL A 123 19.37 33.55 1.55
CA VAL A 123 19.75 32.63 0.45
C VAL A 123 20.17 31.27 1.01
N SER A 124 20.95 31.26 2.09
CA SER A 124 21.37 30.04 2.80
C SER A 124 20.17 29.24 3.32
N LEU A 125 19.21 29.91 3.95
CA LEU A 125 17.97 29.30 4.43
C LEU A 125 17.11 28.72 3.28
N ALA A 126 17.03 29.41 2.14
CA ALA A 126 16.28 28.91 0.99
C ALA A 126 16.92 27.64 0.39
N VAL A 127 18.25 27.59 0.27
CA VAL A 127 18.98 26.41 -0.26
C VAL A 127 18.84 25.21 0.68
N THR A 128 18.95 25.42 1.99
CA THR A 128 18.79 24.35 2.99
C THR A 128 17.37 23.77 2.99
N VAL A 129 16.32 24.60 2.86
CA VAL A 129 14.93 24.13 2.73
C VAL A 129 14.74 23.30 1.45
N LEU A 130 15.31 23.75 0.32
CA LEU A 130 15.23 23.02 -0.94
C LEU A 130 15.89 21.64 -0.82
N LEU A 131 17.09 21.58 -0.23
CA LEU A 131 17.81 20.32 0.00
C LEU A 131 17.05 19.40 0.96
N ALA A 132 16.47 19.94 2.03
CA ALA A 132 15.69 19.14 2.97
C ALA A 132 14.43 18.57 2.32
N MET A 133 13.77 19.32 1.43
CA MET A 133 12.62 18.85 0.66
C MET A 133 13.02 17.72 -0.31
N THR A 134 14.16 17.83 -1.00
CA THR A 134 14.60 16.79 -1.93
C THR A 134 14.98 15.51 -1.21
N VAL A 135 15.72 15.59 -0.10
CA VAL A 135 16.05 14.43 0.75
C VAL A 135 14.77 13.77 1.27
N PHE A 136 13.81 14.56 1.72
CA PHE A 136 12.53 14.04 2.20
C PHE A 136 11.74 13.34 1.08
N MET A 137 11.70 13.90 -0.13
CA MET A 137 11.10 13.23 -1.27
C MET A 137 11.81 11.92 -1.63
N MET A 138 13.14 11.86 -1.57
CA MET A 138 13.88 10.61 -1.80
C MET A 138 13.47 9.52 -0.80
N VAL A 139 13.38 9.86 0.49
CA VAL A 139 12.93 8.91 1.52
C VAL A 139 11.51 8.39 1.22
N ILE A 140 10.60 9.25 0.76
CA ILE A 140 9.24 8.81 0.38
C ILE A 140 9.29 7.85 -0.81
N MET A 141 10.10 8.16 -1.82
CA MET A 141 10.23 7.32 -3.01
C MET A 141 10.85 5.96 -2.70
N ASP A 142 11.73 5.86 -1.69
CA ASP A 142 12.28 4.57 -1.25
C ASP A 142 11.25 3.72 -0.47
N ASN A 143 10.30 4.35 0.20
CA ASN A 143 9.30 3.65 1.02
C ASN A 143 8.02 3.28 0.26
N ILE A 144 7.73 3.95 -0.87
CA ILE A 144 6.56 3.68 -1.71
C ILE A 144 7.04 2.87 -2.92
N PRO A 145 6.40 1.74 -3.27
CA PRO A 145 6.80 0.98 -4.44
C PRO A 145 6.71 1.86 -5.70
N PRO A 146 7.72 1.83 -6.60
CA PRO A 146 7.72 2.61 -7.82
C PRO A 146 6.64 2.07 -8.77
N THR A 147 5.41 2.54 -8.60
CA THR A 147 4.28 2.20 -9.45
C THR A 147 3.90 3.44 -10.26
N SER A 148 4.00 3.35 -11.58
CA SER A 148 3.70 4.45 -12.52
C SER A 148 2.21 4.58 -12.82
N GLU A 149 1.38 3.66 -12.31
CA GLU A 149 -0.04 3.52 -12.67
C GLU A 149 -0.93 4.51 -11.93
N VAL A 150 -0.55 4.88 -10.72
CA VAL A 150 -1.32 5.80 -9.86
C VAL A 150 -0.37 6.67 -9.07
N VAL A 151 -0.39 7.98 -9.35
CA VAL A 151 0.15 8.96 -8.41
C VAL A 151 -0.79 8.94 -7.19
N PRO A 152 -0.28 8.77 -5.95
CA PRO A 152 -1.08 8.86 -4.73
C PRO A 152 -1.93 10.14 -4.74
N LEU A 153 -3.06 10.16 -4.04
CA LEU A 153 -3.99 11.31 -3.96
C LEU A 153 -3.34 12.69 -3.75
N LEU A 154 -2.11 12.76 -3.25
CA LEU A 154 -1.27 13.97 -3.21
C LEU A 154 -1.11 14.66 -4.59
N GLY A 155 -1.34 13.96 -5.71
CA GLY A 155 -1.33 14.50 -7.07
C GLY A 155 -2.70 14.72 -7.71
N LYS A 156 -3.82 14.39 -7.04
CA LYS A 156 -5.17 14.56 -7.60
C LYS A 156 -5.83 15.85 -7.07
N SER A 157 -6.35 16.62 -8.01
CA SER A 157 -7.08 17.90 -7.90
C SER A 157 -7.85 18.14 -6.57
N PRO A 158 -7.88 19.39 -6.04
CA PRO A 158 -8.42 19.75 -4.71
C PRO A 158 -9.92 19.48 -4.47
N ARG A 159 -10.67 18.93 -5.43
CA ARG A 159 -12.11 18.64 -5.26
C ARG A 159 -12.41 17.48 -4.30
N HIS A 160 -11.43 16.65 -3.95
CA HIS A 160 -11.63 15.52 -3.02
C HIS A 160 -11.25 15.85 -1.56
N LEU A 161 -10.63 17.01 -1.28
CA LEU A 161 -10.27 17.42 0.08
C LEU A 161 -11.51 17.64 0.97
N GLY A 162 -12.63 18.06 0.38
CA GLY A 162 -13.91 18.21 1.08
C GLY A 162 -14.51 16.89 1.57
N SER A 163 -14.22 15.76 0.91
CA SER A 163 -14.69 14.44 1.35
C SER A 163 -13.83 13.87 2.49
N LEU A 164 -12.57 14.28 2.59
CA LEU A 164 -11.65 13.80 3.63
C LEU A 164 -11.95 14.45 5.00
N LEU A 165 -12.35 15.73 5.03
CA LEU A 165 -12.79 16.39 6.28
C LEU A 165 -14.07 15.76 6.87
N ILE A 166 -14.95 15.24 6.01
CA ILE A 166 -16.16 14.52 6.44
C ILE A 166 -15.80 13.14 6.99
N HIS A 167 -14.80 12.45 6.41
CA HIS A 167 -14.37 11.14 6.91
C HIS A 167 -13.51 11.19 8.18
N VAL A 168 -12.83 12.32 8.45
CA VAL A 168 -12.06 12.53 9.69
C VAL A 168 -12.95 13.03 10.85
N SER A 169 -14.15 13.55 10.56
CA SER A 169 -15.09 14.07 11.56
C SER A 169 -16.28 13.16 11.87
N GLY A 170 -16.29 11.93 11.33
CA GLY A 170 -17.39 10.98 11.49
C GLY A 170 -16.90 9.57 11.86
N VAL A 171 -16.96 9.30 13.17
CA VAL A 171 -16.57 8.08 13.92
C VAL A 171 -15.09 8.01 14.31
#